data_AF-A0A6N7GMT9-F1
#
_entry.id   AF-A0A6N7GMT9-F1
#
_cell.length_a   1.000
_cell.length_b   1.000
_cell.length_c   1.000
_cell.angle_alpha   90.00
_cell.angle_beta   90.00
_cell.angle_gamma   90.00
#
_symmetry.space_group_name_H-M   'P 1'
#
loop_
_entity.id
_entity.type
_entity.pdbx_description
1 polymer ?
#
loop_
_entity_poly.entity_id
_entity_poly.type
_entity_poly.pdbx_seq_one_letter_code
_entity_poly.pdbx_strand_id
1 'polypeptide(L)'
;MMNRIIIVSFVIIVSFVGLIVTATLNVAAAAPNTVVATSGSHQLTEGMLDEAIYFGQFLVGQRFSAPDIAAMREGLIGTFRRQPAKEVAGYQGLAQFVPALRSTRSPLAIAKAREAAWAAFAKDPAGFREFQNDPAGKIILKYNPIVVNAGGSVITRLNVESLFASNALVAKIAGVAPPSQSEIDECLRLLPFEFASLTKEQQEFFMQAESRLARLQEMHASHFIGPSVVSEIKKTVRSPEDVPNRARALENTAFKYEAAVNRITSAADRFIAAWSKGFPKGTAAQTMMGQIGSWGK
;
A
#
# COMPACT_ATOMS: atom_id res chain seq x y z
N MET A 1 29.25 26.55 -14.29
CA MET A 1 28.17 27.13 -13.46
C MET A 1 27.00 26.16 -13.46
N MET A 2 26.77 25.52 -12.31
CA MET A 2 25.75 24.52 -12.03
C MET A 2 24.34 25.11 -12.10
N ASN A 3 23.47 24.53 -12.93
CA ASN A 3 22.01 24.74 -12.89
C ASN A 3 21.31 23.45 -13.36
N ARG A 4 21.47 22.36 -12.59
CA ARG A 4 20.81 21.08 -12.81
C ARG A 4 20.48 20.40 -11.48
N ILE A 5 19.64 21.00 -10.64
CA ILE A 5 19.09 20.31 -9.47
C ILE A 5 17.63 20.79 -9.30
N ILE A 6 16.77 19.88 -8.85
CA ILE A 6 15.35 20.01 -8.46
C ILE A 6 14.32 19.66 -9.58
N ILE A 7 14.34 18.41 -10.03
CA ILE A 7 13.22 17.72 -10.74
C ILE A 7 12.75 16.55 -9.85
N VAL A 8 12.39 16.79 -8.60
CA VAL A 8 12.21 15.65 -7.67
C VAL A 8 11.31 16.02 -6.49
N SER A 9 9.97 15.95 -6.64
CA SER A 9 9.07 15.85 -5.47
C SER A 9 7.79 15.08 -5.80
N PHE A 10 7.16 15.33 -6.97
CA PHE A 10 5.98 14.57 -7.42
C PHE A 10 6.33 13.43 -8.40
N VAL A 11 7.39 13.61 -9.20
CA VAL A 11 7.81 12.66 -10.26
C VAL A 11 8.39 11.35 -9.70
N ILE A 12 9.00 11.37 -8.51
CA ILE A 12 9.61 10.15 -7.92
C ILE A 12 8.58 9.18 -7.33
N ILE A 13 7.47 9.69 -6.77
CA ILE A 13 6.41 8.82 -6.25
C ILE A 13 5.83 7.95 -7.38
N VAL A 14 5.73 8.51 -8.58
CA VAL A 14 5.20 7.82 -9.77
C VAL A 14 6.23 6.84 -10.37
N SER A 15 7.52 7.19 -10.36
CA SER A 15 8.57 6.40 -11.01
C SER A 15 8.84 5.03 -10.35
N PHE A 16 8.52 4.87 -9.05
CA PHE A 16 8.79 3.62 -8.32
C PHE A 16 7.61 2.64 -8.27
N VAL A 17 6.39 3.07 -8.57
CA VAL A 17 5.20 2.19 -8.52
C VAL A 17 4.92 1.51 -9.87
N GLY A 18 5.64 1.89 -10.92
CA GLY A 18 5.45 1.40 -12.30
C GLY A 18 5.80 -0.07 -12.59
N LEU A 19 6.04 -0.94 -11.60
CA LEU A 19 6.39 -2.34 -11.86
C LEU A 19 5.28 -3.36 -11.59
N ILE A 20 4.08 -2.96 -11.15
CA ILE A 20 2.99 -3.94 -10.96
C ILE A 20 1.68 -3.35 -11.47
N VAL A 21 1.05 -4.10 -12.37
CA VAL A 21 -0.30 -3.97 -12.94
C VAL A 21 -0.30 -3.58 -14.42
N THR A 22 -0.15 -4.60 -15.27
CA THR A 22 -0.70 -4.62 -16.63
C THR A 22 -2.21 -4.89 -16.54
N ALA A 23 -3.03 -3.88 -16.79
CA ALA A 23 -4.45 -4.09 -17.07
C ALA A 23 -4.99 -2.98 -17.99
N THR A 24 -5.52 -3.41 -19.14
CA THR A 24 -6.29 -2.64 -20.11
C THR A 24 -7.56 -2.08 -19.48
N LEU A 25 -7.85 -0.78 -19.71
CA LEU A 25 -9.07 -0.14 -19.22
C LEU A 25 -9.70 0.76 -20.30
N ASN A 26 -11.02 0.66 -20.41
CA ASN A 26 -11.91 1.63 -21.04
C ASN A 26 -13.21 1.63 -20.22
N VAL A 27 -13.53 2.70 -19.49
CA VAL A 27 -14.91 3.15 -19.13
C VAL A 27 -14.86 4.63 -18.69
N ALA A 28 -15.83 5.44 -19.14
CA ALA A 28 -15.92 6.89 -18.97
C ALA A 28 -16.56 7.38 -17.64
N ALA A 29 -16.13 8.56 -17.18
CA ALA A 29 -16.67 9.38 -16.09
C ALA A 29 -16.78 10.86 -16.54
N ALA A 30 -17.46 11.71 -15.75
CA ALA A 30 -17.72 13.14 -16.01
C ALA A 30 -16.56 13.87 -16.71
N ALA A 31 -16.87 14.70 -17.72
CA ALA A 31 -15.92 15.14 -18.75
C ALA A 31 -14.55 15.54 -18.15
N PRO A 32 -13.52 14.66 -18.24
CA PRO A 32 -12.22 14.80 -17.55
C PRO A 32 -11.40 16.02 -18.00
N ASN A 33 -11.95 16.83 -18.90
CA ASN A 33 -11.29 17.89 -19.64
C ASN A 33 -11.80 19.30 -19.28
N THR A 34 -12.70 19.46 -18.30
CA THR A 34 -13.12 20.82 -17.87
C THR A 34 -11.92 21.54 -17.26
N VAL A 35 -11.49 22.64 -17.86
CA VAL A 35 -10.33 23.42 -17.41
C VAL A 35 -10.74 24.31 -16.23
N VAL A 36 -10.04 24.16 -15.11
CA VAL A 36 -10.27 24.87 -13.83
C VAL A 36 -9.32 26.05 -13.68
N ALA A 37 -8.11 25.93 -14.22
CA ALA A 37 -7.15 27.02 -14.26
C ALA A 37 -6.23 26.88 -15.48
N THR A 38 -5.77 28.04 -15.97
CA THR A 38 -4.77 28.14 -17.04
C THR A 38 -3.63 29.03 -16.55
N SER A 39 -2.40 28.66 -16.85
CA SER A 39 -1.21 29.50 -16.59
C SER A 39 -0.19 29.27 -17.70
N GLY A 40 0.08 30.32 -18.49
CA GLY A 40 0.84 30.21 -19.73
C GLY A 40 0.16 29.24 -20.72
N SER A 41 0.91 28.27 -21.22
CA SER A 41 0.41 27.22 -22.13
C SER A 41 -0.11 25.96 -21.42
N HIS A 42 -0.18 25.97 -20.10
CA HIS A 42 -0.58 24.81 -19.30
C HIS A 42 -2.02 24.95 -18.81
N GLN A 43 -2.72 23.82 -18.74
CA GLN A 43 -4.09 23.73 -18.24
C GLN A 43 -4.15 22.74 -17.08
N LEU A 44 -4.90 23.12 -16.06
CA LEU A 44 -5.31 22.27 -14.96
C LEU A 44 -6.77 21.89 -15.15
N THR A 45 -7.08 20.60 -15.18
CA THR A 45 -8.46 20.12 -15.37
C THR A 45 -9.07 19.60 -14.08
N GLU A 46 -10.40 19.45 -14.06
CA GLU A 46 -11.13 18.78 -12.99
C GLU A 46 -10.59 17.37 -12.74
N GLY A 47 -10.33 16.61 -13.80
CA GLY A 47 -9.80 15.24 -13.70
C GLY A 47 -8.46 15.18 -12.96
N MET A 48 -7.56 16.13 -13.23
CA MET A 48 -6.25 16.20 -12.55
C MET A 48 -6.40 16.47 -11.05
N LEU A 49 -7.32 17.36 -10.67
CA LEU A 49 -7.60 17.66 -9.27
C LEU A 49 -8.23 16.46 -8.56
N ASP A 50 -9.19 15.80 -9.19
CA ASP A 50 -9.85 14.61 -8.64
C ASP A 50 -8.88 13.43 -8.43
N GLU A 51 -7.92 13.25 -9.35
CA GLU A 51 -6.86 12.24 -9.22
C GLU A 51 -5.91 12.56 -8.07
N ALA A 52 -5.48 13.82 -7.92
CA ALA A 52 -4.62 14.24 -6.82
C ALA A 52 -5.31 14.10 -5.45
N ILE A 53 -6.57 14.50 -5.35
CA ILE A 53 -7.38 14.33 -4.13
C ILE A 53 -7.56 12.85 -3.82
N TYR A 54 -7.90 12.03 -4.82
CA TYR A 54 -8.01 10.58 -4.65
C TYR A 54 -6.69 9.97 -4.16
N PHE A 55 -5.55 10.38 -4.74
CA PHE A 55 -4.25 9.88 -4.32
C PHE A 55 -3.93 10.26 -2.87
N GLY A 56 -4.26 11.49 -2.45
CA GLY A 56 -4.14 11.88 -1.04
C GLY A 56 -4.99 11.00 -0.11
N GLN A 57 -6.24 10.73 -0.47
CA GLN A 57 -7.13 9.84 0.30
C GLN A 57 -6.60 8.39 0.32
N PHE A 58 -6.04 7.93 -0.79
CA PHE A 58 -5.38 6.63 -0.89
C PHE A 58 -4.20 6.53 0.07
N LEU A 59 -3.35 7.56 0.16
CA LEU A 59 -2.17 7.58 1.05
C LEU A 59 -2.52 7.52 2.54
N VAL A 60 -3.69 8.03 2.93
CA VAL A 60 -4.14 8.02 4.33
C VAL A 60 -5.07 6.85 4.65
N GLY A 61 -5.54 6.12 3.63
CA GLY A 61 -6.47 5.00 3.78
C GLY A 61 -7.90 5.38 4.18
N GLN A 62 -8.25 6.67 4.04
CA GLN A 62 -9.56 7.19 4.42
C GLN A 62 -9.95 8.40 3.57
N ARG A 63 -11.24 8.72 3.58
CA ARG A 63 -11.77 9.90 2.86
C ARG A 63 -11.50 11.17 3.65
N PHE A 64 -11.26 12.26 2.93
CA PHE A 64 -11.18 13.59 3.51
C PHE A 64 -12.57 14.18 3.73
N SER A 65 -12.69 15.06 4.74
CA SER A 65 -13.88 15.87 4.96
C SER A 65 -14.11 16.85 3.79
N ALA A 66 -15.35 17.27 3.54
CA ALA A 66 -15.64 18.23 2.47
C ALA A 66 -14.87 19.56 2.61
N PRO A 67 -14.72 20.16 3.82
CA PRO A 67 -13.85 21.33 3.99
C PRO A 67 -12.39 21.07 3.64
N ASP A 68 -11.85 19.90 3.99
CA ASP A 68 -10.45 19.56 3.66
C ASP A 68 -10.28 19.30 2.16
N ILE A 69 -11.28 18.71 1.49
CA ILE A 69 -11.27 18.58 0.02
C ILE A 69 -11.22 19.96 -0.65
N ALA A 70 -12.06 20.90 -0.20
CA ALA A 70 -12.06 22.26 -0.72
C ALA A 70 -10.72 22.97 -0.48
N ALA A 71 -10.16 22.86 0.72
CA ALA A 71 -8.85 23.43 1.06
C ALA A 71 -7.72 22.82 0.23
N MET A 72 -7.74 21.50 0.01
CA MET A 72 -6.76 20.81 -0.83
C MET A 72 -6.85 21.28 -2.27
N ARG A 73 -8.07 21.40 -2.80
CA ARG A 73 -8.32 21.87 -4.16
C ARG A 73 -7.79 23.29 -4.38
N GLU A 74 -8.11 24.24 -3.50
CA GLU A 74 -7.59 25.60 -3.56
C GLU A 74 -6.06 25.63 -3.45
N GLY A 75 -5.50 24.80 -2.57
CA GLY A 75 -4.05 24.61 -2.45
C GLY A 75 -3.40 24.16 -3.76
N LEU A 76 -3.94 23.13 -4.40
CA LEU A 76 -3.46 22.58 -5.67
C LEU A 76 -3.57 23.60 -6.82
N ILE A 77 -4.68 24.33 -6.93
CA ILE A 77 -4.85 25.43 -7.90
C ILE A 77 -3.81 26.52 -7.66
N GLY A 78 -3.60 26.91 -6.40
CA GLY A 78 -2.60 27.89 -6.00
C GLY A 78 -1.17 27.47 -6.36
N THR A 79 -0.81 26.20 -6.11
CA THR A 79 0.51 25.65 -6.48
C THR A 79 0.67 25.58 -8.01
N PHE A 80 -0.36 25.13 -8.74
CA PHE A 80 -0.36 25.13 -10.21
C PHE A 80 -0.12 26.51 -10.81
N ARG A 81 -0.75 27.56 -10.28
CA ARG A 81 -0.52 28.93 -10.77
C ARG A 81 0.94 29.38 -10.61
N ARG A 82 1.62 28.95 -9.55
CA ARG A 82 3.03 29.28 -9.29
C ARG A 82 4.00 28.45 -10.13
N GLN A 83 3.71 27.17 -10.36
CA GLN A 83 4.64 26.23 -11.00
C GLN A 83 3.92 25.31 -12.01
N PRO A 84 3.29 25.86 -13.06
CA PRO A 84 2.34 25.11 -13.88
C PRO A 84 2.96 23.92 -14.63
N ALA A 85 4.16 24.08 -15.18
CA ALA A 85 4.86 23.00 -15.87
C ALA A 85 5.20 21.82 -14.94
N LYS A 86 5.59 22.12 -13.70
CA LYS A 86 5.93 21.12 -12.68
C LYS A 86 4.69 20.34 -12.25
N GLU A 87 3.61 21.06 -11.96
CA GLU A 87 2.37 20.44 -11.52
C GLU A 87 1.73 19.58 -12.62
N VAL A 88 1.72 20.02 -13.88
CA VAL A 88 1.23 19.19 -15.00
C VAL A 88 2.00 17.87 -15.11
N ALA A 89 3.33 17.89 -14.97
CA ALA A 89 4.12 16.66 -14.98
C ALA A 89 3.75 15.73 -13.81
N GLY A 90 3.48 16.29 -12.62
CA GLY A 90 2.97 15.56 -11.46
C GLY A 90 1.61 14.90 -11.73
N TYR A 91 0.64 15.67 -12.25
CA TYR A 91 -0.69 15.16 -12.57
C TYR A 91 -0.66 14.09 -13.67
N GLN A 92 0.16 14.25 -14.70
CA GLN A 92 0.34 13.22 -15.74
C GLN A 92 0.86 11.91 -15.18
N GLY A 93 1.76 11.99 -14.19
CA GLY A 93 2.22 10.80 -13.49
C GLY A 93 1.12 10.12 -12.66
N LEU A 94 0.28 10.91 -11.99
CA LEU A 94 -0.88 10.36 -11.28
C LEU A 94 -1.89 9.70 -12.23
N ALA A 95 -2.16 10.30 -13.38
CA ALA A 95 -3.09 9.78 -14.37
C ALA A 95 -2.70 8.37 -14.88
N GLN A 96 -1.41 8.03 -14.86
CA GLN A 96 -0.94 6.69 -15.23
C GLN A 96 -1.21 5.63 -14.15
N PHE A 97 -1.26 6.03 -12.87
CA PHE A 97 -1.26 5.11 -11.73
C PHE A 97 -2.62 5.02 -11.03
N VAL A 98 -3.33 6.15 -10.89
CA VAL A 98 -4.62 6.23 -10.20
C VAL A 98 -5.67 5.28 -10.78
N PRO A 99 -5.79 5.06 -12.10
CA PRO A 99 -6.73 4.07 -12.63
C PRO A 99 -6.48 2.65 -12.12
N ALA A 100 -5.22 2.22 -12.02
CA ALA A 100 -4.85 0.91 -11.47
C ALA A 100 -5.14 0.82 -9.96
N LEU A 101 -4.93 1.92 -9.22
CA LEU A 101 -5.33 1.99 -7.81
C LEU A 101 -6.84 1.92 -7.60
N ARG A 102 -7.64 2.49 -8.49
CA ARG A 102 -9.10 2.44 -8.40
C ARG A 102 -9.66 1.06 -8.72
N SER A 103 -9.00 0.33 -9.61
CA SER A 103 -9.43 -1.00 -10.03
C SER A 103 -8.99 -2.11 -9.07
N THR A 104 -7.90 -1.92 -8.32
CA THR A 104 -7.45 -2.94 -7.38
C THR A 104 -8.44 -3.15 -6.23
N ARG A 105 -8.76 -4.42 -5.97
CA ARG A 105 -9.59 -4.86 -4.84
C ARG A 105 -8.80 -5.65 -3.80
N SER A 106 -7.52 -5.93 -4.07
CA SER A 106 -6.65 -6.67 -3.14
C SER A 106 -6.21 -5.75 -2.00
N PRO A 107 -6.58 -6.04 -0.74
CA PRO A 107 -6.12 -5.28 0.42
C PRO A 107 -4.59 -5.29 0.51
N LEU A 108 -3.95 -6.43 0.20
CA LEU A 108 -2.51 -6.55 0.19
C LEU A 108 -1.83 -5.66 -0.86
N ALA A 109 -2.38 -5.58 -2.08
CA ALA A 109 -1.84 -4.72 -3.11
C ALA A 109 -1.96 -3.23 -2.74
N ILE A 110 -3.09 -2.83 -2.14
CA ILE A 110 -3.32 -1.47 -1.63
C ILE A 110 -2.28 -1.12 -0.55
N ALA A 111 -2.10 -2.00 0.43
CA ALA A 111 -1.16 -1.81 1.52
C ALA A 111 0.28 -1.66 1.01
N LYS A 112 0.73 -2.57 0.13
CA LYS A 112 2.07 -2.50 -0.49
C LYS A 112 2.28 -1.20 -1.27
N ALA A 113 1.28 -0.76 -2.02
CA ALA A 113 1.38 0.48 -2.80
C ALA A 113 1.48 1.72 -1.89
N ARG A 114 0.77 1.75 -0.76
CA ARG A 114 0.88 2.83 0.23
C ARG A 114 2.23 2.81 0.94
N GLU A 115 2.69 1.65 1.38
CA GLU A 115 4.03 1.46 1.99
C GLU A 115 5.14 1.90 1.03
N ALA A 116 5.03 1.55 -0.26
CA ALA A 116 5.97 1.97 -1.29
C ALA A 116 5.99 3.51 -1.48
N ALA A 117 4.82 4.15 -1.44
CA ALA A 117 4.75 5.61 -1.54
C ALA A 117 5.43 6.30 -0.35
N TRP A 118 5.22 5.83 0.88
CA TRP A 118 5.92 6.36 2.06
C TRP A 118 7.42 6.05 2.04
N ALA A 119 7.82 4.87 1.56
CA ALA A 119 9.23 4.54 1.38
C ALA A 119 9.92 5.42 0.34
N ALA A 120 9.20 5.91 -0.67
CA ALA A 120 9.74 6.88 -1.63
C ALA A 120 10.10 8.21 -0.96
N PHE A 121 9.26 8.71 -0.05
CA PHE A 121 9.58 9.90 0.75
C PHE A 121 10.79 9.70 1.66
N ALA A 122 10.97 8.50 2.21
CA ALA A 122 12.14 8.19 3.02
C ALA A 122 13.46 8.25 2.22
N LYS A 123 13.40 7.93 0.91
CA LYS A 123 14.54 7.97 -0.01
C LYS A 123 14.82 9.38 -0.57
N ASP A 124 13.88 10.30 -0.43
CA ASP A 124 13.99 11.68 -0.90
C ASP A 124 13.60 12.69 0.20
N PRO A 125 14.53 12.99 1.12
CA PRO A 125 14.26 13.94 2.21
C PRO A 125 13.93 15.35 1.73
N ALA A 126 14.42 15.76 0.55
CA ALA A 126 14.17 17.08 -0.01
C ALA A 126 12.74 17.18 -0.53
N GLY A 127 12.30 16.22 -1.34
CA GLY A 127 10.92 16.16 -1.82
C GLY A 127 9.93 15.92 -0.69
N PHE A 128 10.32 15.15 0.34
CA PHE A 128 9.47 15.00 1.52
C PHE A 128 9.31 16.30 2.32
N ARG A 129 10.37 17.10 2.46
CA ARG A 129 10.27 18.44 3.07
C ARG A 129 9.38 19.36 2.25
N GLU A 130 9.45 19.30 0.92
CA GLU A 130 8.53 20.07 0.07
C GLU A 130 7.08 19.63 0.32
N PHE A 131 6.82 18.32 0.32
CA PHE A 131 5.52 17.75 0.62
C PHE A 131 4.97 18.21 1.98
N GLN A 132 5.79 18.20 3.03
CA GLN A 132 5.38 18.69 4.36
C GLN A 132 4.97 20.17 4.37
N ASN A 133 5.50 20.97 3.46
CA ASN A 133 5.21 22.40 3.37
C ASN A 133 4.09 22.74 2.39
N ASP A 134 3.78 21.83 1.45
CA ASP A 134 2.70 21.98 0.49
C ASP A 134 1.31 21.91 1.18
N PRO A 135 0.33 22.75 0.78
CA PRO A 135 -1.02 22.71 1.36
C PRO A 135 -1.71 21.34 1.28
N ALA A 136 -1.56 20.62 0.17
CA ALA A 136 -2.13 19.29 0.00
C ALA A 136 -1.42 18.27 0.90
N GLY A 137 -0.09 18.35 1.00
CA GLY A 137 0.68 17.52 1.91
C GLY A 137 0.33 17.74 3.38
N LYS A 138 0.10 18.99 3.81
CA LYS A 138 -0.38 19.29 5.17
C LYS A 138 -1.72 18.64 5.48
N ILE A 139 -2.64 18.59 4.50
CA ILE A 139 -3.93 17.90 4.67
C ILE A 139 -3.73 16.40 4.77
N ILE A 140 -2.89 15.79 3.92
CA ILE A 140 -2.57 14.35 4.02
C ILE A 140 -1.99 14.02 5.41
N LEU A 141 -1.04 14.83 5.89
CA LEU A 141 -0.38 14.63 7.19
C LEU A 141 -1.28 14.91 8.39
N LYS A 142 -2.34 15.72 8.23
CA LYS A 142 -3.39 15.86 9.24
C LYS A 142 -4.13 14.54 9.48
N TYR A 143 -4.38 13.76 8.44
CA TYR A 143 -5.13 12.49 8.52
C TYR A 143 -4.24 11.28 8.81
N ASN A 144 -2.98 11.31 8.40
CA ASN A 144 -2.01 10.25 8.69
C ASN A 144 -0.65 10.87 9.08
N PRO A 145 -0.49 11.29 10.35
CA PRO A 145 0.72 11.99 10.78
C PRO A 145 1.94 11.07 10.76
N ILE A 146 3.11 11.68 10.54
CA ILE A 146 4.40 11.00 10.63
C ILE A 146 4.78 10.85 12.09
N VAL A 147 5.09 9.63 12.49
CA VAL A 147 5.60 9.29 13.82
C VAL A 147 7.12 9.27 13.79
N VAL A 148 7.71 8.65 12.76
CA VAL A 148 9.16 8.58 12.60
C VAL A 148 9.55 9.02 11.19
N ASN A 149 10.57 9.86 11.10
CA ASN A 149 11.30 10.14 9.85
C ASN A 149 12.81 10.11 10.16
N ALA A 150 13.36 8.91 10.27
CA ALA A 150 14.74 8.69 10.70
C ALA A 150 15.28 7.37 10.12
N GLY A 151 16.61 7.27 9.99
CA GLY A 151 17.26 6.03 9.56
C GLY A 151 16.89 5.54 8.15
N GLY A 152 16.42 6.44 7.28
CA GLY A 152 15.92 6.09 5.95
C GLY A 152 14.52 5.46 5.95
N SER A 153 13.75 5.69 7.02
CA SER A 153 12.39 5.18 7.19
C SER A 153 11.41 6.30 7.49
N VAL A 154 10.22 6.20 6.92
CA VAL A 154 9.05 7.02 7.26
C VAL A 154 7.99 6.09 7.85
N ILE A 155 7.68 6.28 9.14
CA ILE A 155 6.62 5.55 9.84
C ILE A 155 5.48 6.53 10.11
N THR A 156 4.28 6.15 9.72
CA THR A 156 3.05 6.94 9.90
C THR A 156 2.19 6.35 11.02
N ARG A 157 1.20 7.11 11.49
CA ARG A 157 0.21 6.63 12.46
C ARG A 157 -0.48 5.36 11.97
N LEU A 158 -0.85 5.31 10.69
CA LEU A 158 -1.47 4.14 10.08
C LEU A 158 -0.58 2.88 10.18
N ASN A 159 0.74 3.03 10.10
CA ASN A 159 1.65 1.90 10.30
C ASN A 159 1.54 1.35 11.73
N VAL A 160 1.53 2.23 12.73
CA VAL A 160 1.39 1.84 14.14
C VAL A 160 0.02 1.20 14.38
N GLU A 161 -1.05 1.82 13.89
CA GLU A 161 -2.41 1.27 14.02
C GLU A 161 -2.55 -0.09 13.33
N SER A 162 -1.92 -0.29 12.17
CA SER A 162 -1.90 -1.59 11.48
C SER A 162 -1.17 -2.67 12.28
N LEU A 163 -0.05 -2.30 12.94
CA LEU A 163 0.69 -3.20 13.82
C LEU A 163 -0.20 -3.70 14.96
N PHE A 164 -0.93 -2.79 15.60
CA PHE A 164 -1.84 -3.10 16.71
C PHE A 164 -3.11 -3.80 16.26
N ALA A 165 -3.63 -3.52 15.07
CA ALA A 165 -4.75 -4.24 14.50
C ALA A 165 -4.43 -5.73 14.25
N SER A 166 -3.17 -6.05 13.90
CA SER A 166 -2.70 -7.44 13.81
C SER A 166 -2.72 -8.13 15.18
N ASN A 167 -2.26 -7.43 16.23
CA ASN A 167 -2.34 -7.91 17.60
C ASN A 167 -3.82 -8.11 18.03
N ALA A 168 -4.70 -7.16 17.72
CA ALA A 168 -6.12 -7.25 18.04
C ALA A 168 -6.81 -8.43 17.34
N LEU A 169 -6.44 -8.75 16.10
CA LEU A 169 -6.94 -9.94 15.40
C LEU A 169 -6.54 -11.22 16.13
N VAL A 170 -5.28 -11.36 16.52
CA VAL A 170 -4.79 -12.54 17.27
C VAL A 170 -5.46 -12.63 18.64
N ALA A 171 -5.55 -11.53 19.38
CA ALA A 171 -6.21 -11.47 20.67
C ALA A 171 -7.69 -11.92 20.58
N LYS A 172 -8.41 -11.42 19.58
CA LYS A 172 -9.80 -11.80 19.30
C LYS A 172 -9.95 -13.29 19.03
N ILE A 173 -9.04 -13.89 18.25
CA ILE A 173 -9.07 -15.32 17.95
C ILE A 173 -8.79 -16.17 19.21
N ALA A 174 -7.85 -15.70 20.04
CA ALA A 174 -7.48 -16.36 21.30
C ALA A 174 -8.55 -16.21 22.40
N GLY A 175 -9.40 -15.19 22.32
CA GLY A 175 -10.38 -14.87 23.36
C GLY A 175 -9.76 -14.12 24.55
N VAL A 176 -8.67 -13.39 24.33
CA VAL A 176 -8.05 -12.50 25.33
C VAL A 176 -8.33 -11.04 25.01
N ALA A 177 -8.05 -10.15 25.96
CA ALA A 177 -8.24 -8.71 25.75
C ALA A 177 -7.38 -8.20 24.58
N PRO A 178 -7.94 -7.41 23.65
CA PRO A 178 -7.16 -6.75 22.61
C PRO A 178 -6.34 -5.60 23.21
N PRO A 179 -5.33 -5.09 22.48
CA PRO A 179 -4.63 -3.89 22.89
C PRO A 179 -5.58 -2.71 23.09
N SER A 180 -5.34 -1.96 24.16
CA SER A 180 -6.05 -0.75 24.55
C SER A 180 -5.59 0.47 23.73
N GLN A 181 -6.43 1.51 23.70
CA GLN A 181 -6.04 2.78 23.08
C GLN A 181 -4.83 3.42 23.77
N SER A 182 -4.71 3.27 25.10
CA SER A 182 -3.56 3.77 25.86
C SER A 182 -2.25 3.14 25.43
N GLU A 183 -2.23 1.85 25.09
CA GLU A 183 -1.01 1.18 24.59
C GLU A 183 -0.62 1.69 23.19
N ILE A 184 -1.62 1.97 22.33
CA ILE A 184 -1.38 2.57 21.01
C ILE A 184 -0.81 3.98 21.18
N ASP A 185 -1.42 4.80 22.02
CA ASP A 185 -1.00 6.18 22.29
C ASP A 185 0.40 6.24 22.92
N GLU A 186 0.70 5.31 23.83
CA GLU A 186 2.03 5.16 24.40
C GLU A 186 3.07 4.78 23.34
N CYS A 187 2.76 3.81 22.47
CA CYS A 187 3.65 3.46 21.36
C CYS A 187 3.87 4.65 20.42
N LEU A 188 2.82 5.38 20.03
CA LEU A 188 2.93 6.59 19.21
C LEU A 188 3.84 7.66 19.85
N ARG A 189 3.79 7.78 21.18
CA ARG A 189 4.62 8.73 21.95
C ARG A 189 6.08 8.29 22.06
N LEU A 190 6.34 7.00 22.28
CA LEU A 190 7.68 6.45 22.55
C LEU A 190 8.47 6.12 21.28
N LEU A 191 7.78 5.69 20.22
CA LEU A 191 8.41 5.21 18.98
C LEU A 191 9.42 6.19 18.38
N PRO A 192 9.20 7.53 18.33
CA PRO A 192 10.19 8.46 17.79
C PRO A 192 11.55 8.41 18.49
N PHE A 193 11.57 8.10 19.79
CA PHE A 193 12.78 8.05 20.62
C PHE A 193 13.45 6.68 20.57
N GLU A 194 12.66 5.63 20.41
CA GLU A 194 13.14 4.24 20.49
C GLU A 194 13.46 3.63 19.12
N PHE A 195 12.91 4.15 18.03
CA PHE A 195 12.96 3.52 16.71
C PHE A 195 14.39 3.20 16.24
N ALA A 196 15.34 4.10 16.49
CA ALA A 196 16.74 3.90 16.11
C ALA A 196 17.42 2.76 16.88
N SER A 197 16.92 2.44 18.08
CA SER A 197 17.44 1.36 18.94
C SER A 197 16.82 -0.01 18.64
N LEU A 198 15.69 -0.04 17.92
CA LEU A 198 15.04 -1.26 17.49
C LEU A 198 15.94 -2.07 16.54
N THR A 199 15.79 -3.39 16.57
CA THR A 199 16.45 -4.26 15.58
C THR A 199 15.93 -3.97 14.18
N LYS A 200 16.69 -4.34 13.15
CA LYS A 200 16.25 -4.17 11.75
C LYS A 200 14.93 -4.88 11.46
N GLU A 201 14.75 -6.07 12.01
CA GLU A 201 13.49 -6.82 11.91
C GLU A 201 12.31 -6.06 12.55
N GLN A 202 12.51 -5.47 13.73
CA GLN A 202 11.47 -4.66 14.39
C GLN A 202 11.15 -3.40 13.60
N GLN A 203 12.16 -2.71 13.05
CA GLN A 203 11.95 -1.56 12.15
C GLN A 203 11.12 -1.98 10.92
N GLU A 204 11.42 -3.14 10.34
CA GLU A 204 10.67 -3.70 9.21
C GLU A 204 9.22 -4.04 9.56
N PHE A 205 8.93 -4.49 10.78
CA PHE A 205 7.56 -4.70 11.24
C PHE A 205 6.72 -3.42 11.19
N PHE A 206 7.29 -2.27 11.59
CA PHE A 206 6.61 -0.99 11.45
C PHE A 206 6.49 -0.56 9.99
N MET A 207 7.58 -0.64 9.22
CA MET A 207 7.58 -0.22 7.81
C MET A 207 6.57 -1.00 6.95
N GLN A 208 6.35 -2.28 7.27
CA GLN A 208 5.48 -3.18 6.51
C GLN A 208 4.21 -3.58 7.27
N ALA A 209 3.81 -2.80 8.29
CA ALA A 209 2.75 -3.18 9.20
C ALA A 209 1.40 -3.42 8.51
N GLU A 210 1.08 -2.62 7.50
CA GLU A 210 -0.21 -2.72 6.80
C GLU A 210 -0.24 -3.95 5.90
N SER A 211 0.82 -4.18 5.12
CA SER A 211 0.88 -5.35 4.25
C SER A 211 1.03 -6.64 5.04
N ARG A 212 1.65 -6.61 6.23
CA ARG A 212 1.70 -7.74 7.17
C ARG A 212 0.31 -8.06 7.72
N LEU A 213 -0.45 -7.04 8.15
CA LEU A 213 -1.83 -7.20 8.57
C LEU A 213 -2.70 -7.79 7.46
N ALA A 214 -2.62 -7.25 6.24
CA ALA A 214 -3.42 -7.72 5.10
C ALA A 214 -3.16 -9.21 4.80
N ARG A 215 -1.90 -9.65 4.82
CA ARG A 215 -1.54 -11.08 4.67
C ARG A 215 -2.11 -11.94 5.79
N LEU A 216 -2.03 -11.46 7.03
CA LEU A 216 -2.58 -12.20 8.17
C LEU A 216 -4.10 -12.36 8.05
N GLN A 217 -4.79 -11.31 7.61
CA GLN A 217 -6.23 -11.35 7.36
C GLN A 217 -6.59 -12.33 6.23
N GLU A 218 -5.87 -12.31 5.11
CA GLU A 218 -6.04 -13.26 4.01
C GLU A 218 -5.79 -14.71 4.47
N MET A 219 -4.72 -14.93 5.23
CA MET A 219 -4.38 -16.24 5.81
C MET A 219 -5.47 -16.74 6.75
N HIS A 220 -6.00 -15.87 7.63
CA HIS A 220 -7.07 -16.18 8.56
C HIS A 220 -8.40 -16.46 7.84
N ALA A 221 -8.72 -15.72 6.78
CA ALA A 221 -9.93 -15.90 5.99
C ALA A 221 -9.90 -17.12 5.05
N SER A 222 -8.73 -17.73 4.87
CA SER A 222 -8.58 -18.91 4.00
C SER A 222 -9.30 -20.12 4.59
N HIS A 223 -10.12 -20.77 3.77
CA HIS A 223 -10.84 -21.99 4.14
C HIS A 223 -9.90 -23.18 4.44
N PHE A 224 -8.71 -23.20 3.84
CA PHE A 224 -7.78 -24.32 3.97
C PHE A 224 -6.87 -24.19 5.19
N ILE A 225 -6.33 -22.99 5.44
CA ILE A 225 -5.32 -22.76 6.49
C ILE A 225 -5.85 -21.99 7.70
N GLY A 226 -6.95 -21.25 7.53
CA GLY A 226 -7.60 -20.48 8.61
C GLY A 226 -7.93 -21.33 9.85
N PRO A 227 -8.57 -22.51 9.72
CA PRO A 227 -8.86 -23.38 10.87
C PRO A 227 -7.62 -23.80 11.66
N SER A 228 -6.52 -24.11 10.97
CA SER A 228 -5.24 -24.47 11.59
C SER A 228 -4.63 -23.30 12.34
N VAL A 229 -4.65 -22.10 11.74
CA VAL A 229 -4.19 -20.85 12.39
C VAL A 229 -5.00 -20.56 13.66
N VAL A 230 -6.33 -20.65 13.60
CA VAL A 230 -7.21 -20.46 14.76
C VAL A 230 -6.91 -21.46 15.87
N SER A 231 -6.77 -22.74 15.51
CA SER A 231 -6.43 -23.81 16.47
C SER A 231 -5.08 -23.56 17.14
N GLU A 232 -4.06 -23.17 16.38
CA GLU A 232 -2.73 -22.91 16.91
C GLU A 232 -2.70 -21.67 17.83
N ILE A 233 -3.39 -20.58 17.45
CA ILE A 233 -3.54 -19.40 18.31
C ILE A 233 -4.17 -19.79 19.65
N LYS A 234 -5.29 -20.51 19.65
CA LYS A 234 -5.98 -20.94 20.89
C LYS A 234 -5.15 -21.89 21.76
N LYS A 235 -4.15 -22.56 21.20
CA LYS A 235 -3.22 -23.44 21.95
C LYS A 235 -2.04 -22.68 22.54
N THR A 236 -1.62 -21.59 21.92
CA THR A 236 -0.34 -20.93 22.23
C THR A 236 -0.49 -19.60 22.95
N VAL A 237 -1.60 -18.88 22.71
CA VAL A 237 -1.89 -17.60 23.39
C VAL A 237 -2.73 -17.90 24.62
N ARG A 238 -2.18 -17.61 25.80
CA ARG A 238 -2.82 -17.82 27.11
C ARG A 238 -3.13 -16.51 27.81
N SER A 239 -2.41 -15.44 27.50
CA SER A 239 -2.65 -14.12 28.06
C SER A 239 -2.42 -13.01 27.02
N PRO A 240 -2.81 -11.75 27.30
CA PRO A 240 -2.55 -10.62 26.40
C PRO A 240 -1.07 -10.41 26.06
N GLU A 241 -0.15 -10.75 26.96
CA GLU A 241 1.29 -10.58 26.79
C GLU A 241 1.87 -11.51 25.69
N ASP A 242 1.22 -12.63 25.40
CA ASP A 242 1.64 -13.55 24.34
C ASP A 242 1.31 -13.01 22.93
N VAL A 243 0.34 -12.10 22.85
CA VAL A 243 -0.27 -11.66 21.59
C VAL A 243 0.74 -11.03 20.62
N PRO A 244 1.60 -10.07 21.02
CA PRO A 244 2.50 -9.41 20.07
C PRO A 244 3.47 -10.39 19.41
N ASN A 245 4.11 -11.25 20.21
CA ASN A 245 5.05 -12.26 19.71
C ASN A 245 4.36 -13.24 18.76
N ARG A 246 3.15 -13.69 19.13
CA ARG A 246 2.38 -14.60 18.30
C ARG A 246 1.93 -13.95 16.98
N ALA A 247 1.52 -12.67 17.02
CA ALA A 247 1.17 -11.92 15.82
C ALA A 247 2.37 -11.83 14.85
N ARG A 248 3.57 -11.46 15.34
CA ARG A 248 4.78 -11.41 14.49
C ARG A 248 5.13 -12.77 13.87
N ALA A 249 5.03 -13.85 14.65
CA ALA A 249 5.30 -15.20 14.14
C ALA A 249 4.32 -15.62 13.03
N LEU A 250 3.04 -15.29 13.18
CA LEU A 250 2.01 -15.57 12.18
C LEU A 250 2.18 -14.71 10.93
N GLU A 251 2.49 -13.43 11.06
CA GLU A 251 2.80 -12.57 9.92
C GLU A 251 4.00 -13.07 9.12
N ASN A 252 5.06 -13.51 9.80
CA ASN A 252 6.23 -14.11 9.15
C ASN A 252 5.85 -15.41 8.41
N THR A 253 4.92 -16.20 8.96
CA THR A 253 4.36 -17.37 8.28
C THR A 253 3.52 -16.97 7.07
N ALA A 254 2.65 -15.98 7.20
CA ALA A 254 1.80 -15.47 6.13
C ALA A 254 2.64 -14.91 4.96
N PHE A 255 3.74 -14.22 5.27
CA PHE A 255 4.71 -13.74 4.28
C PHE A 255 5.33 -14.90 3.48
N LYS A 256 5.76 -15.96 4.16
CA LYS A 256 6.31 -17.16 3.50
C LYS A 256 5.26 -17.87 2.65
N TYR A 257 4.02 -17.95 3.13
CA TYR A 257 2.89 -18.52 2.40
C TYR A 257 2.60 -17.76 1.10
N GLU A 258 2.52 -16.43 1.16
CA GLU A 258 2.33 -15.57 -0.02
C GLU A 258 3.46 -15.81 -1.06
N ALA A 259 4.72 -15.84 -0.61
CA ALA A 259 5.85 -16.09 -1.48
C ALA A 259 5.78 -17.48 -2.15
N ALA A 260 5.29 -18.50 -1.45
CA ALA A 260 5.09 -19.83 -2.00
C ALA A 260 3.96 -19.85 -3.04
N VAL A 261 2.80 -19.25 -2.73
CA VAL A 261 1.67 -19.13 -3.66
C VAL A 261 2.10 -18.41 -4.93
N ASN A 262 2.77 -17.26 -4.81
CA ASN A 262 3.24 -16.50 -5.97
C ASN A 262 4.20 -17.29 -6.86
N ARG A 263 5.07 -18.13 -6.28
CA ARG A 263 5.97 -19.02 -7.04
C ARG A 263 5.19 -20.09 -7.80
N ILE A 264 4.18 -20.70 -7.18
CA ILE A 264 3.34 -21.73 -7.80
C ILE A 264 2.52 -21.11 -8.94
N THR A 265 1.85 -19.98 -8.70
CA THR A 265 1.06 -19.29 -9.73
C THR A 265 1.94 -18.86 -10.91
N SER A 266 3.12 -18.28 -10.65
CA SER A 266 4.07 -17.91 -11.72
C SER A 266 4.59 -19.13 -12.50
N ALA A 267 4.74 -20.28 -11.85
CA ALA A 267 5.10 -21.53 -12.53
C ALA A 267 3.95 -22.05 -13.40
N ALA A 268 2.72 -22.02 -12.88
CA ALA A 268 1.51 -22.39 -13.63
C ALA A 268 1.29 -21.49 -14.85
N ASP A 269 1.43 -20.17 -14.71
CA ASP A 269 1.30 -19.22 -15.82
C ASP A 269 2.34 -19.47 -16.91
N ARG A 270 3.59 -19.74 -16.52
CA ARG A 270 4.65 -20.13 -17.47
C ARG A 270 4.36 -21.45 -18.15
N PHE A 271 3.82 -22.43 -17.42
CA PHE A 271 3.41 -23.71 -18.00
C PHE A 271 2.26 -23.53 -19.01
N ILE A 272 1.23 -22.76 -18.66
CA ILE A 272 0.10 -22.45 -19.55
C ILE A 272 0.59 -21.70 -20.78
N ALA A 273 1.46 -20.70 -20.62
CA ALA A 273 2.03 -19.93 -21.73
C ALA A 273 2.94 -20.77 -22.64
N ALA A 274 3.67 -21.75 -22.08
CA ALA A 274 4.46 -22.71 -22.86
C ALA A 274 3.55 -23.70 -23.60
N TRP A 275 2.51 -24.20 -22.92
CA TRP A 275 1.51 -25.10 -23.48
C TRP A 275 0.74 -24.46 -24.64
N SER A 276 0.37 -23.18 -24.52
CA SER A 276 -0.29 -22.42 -25.59
C SER A 276 0.62 -22.11 -26.78
N LYS A 277 1.95 -22.18 -26.61
CA LYS A 277 2.95 -21.86 -27.63
C LYS A 277 3.46 -23.07 -28.43
N GLY A 278 3.05 -24.29 -28.10
CA GLY A 278 3.26 -25.45 -28.97
C GLY A 278 3.68 -26.71 -28.24
N PHE A 279 2.69 -27.53 -27.87
CA PHE A 279 2.84 -28.98 -28.00
C PHE A 279 2.31 -29.42 -29.36
N PRO A 280 2.95 -30.37 -30.05
CA PRO A 280 2.37 -31.02 -31.21
C PRO A 280 1.04 -31.63 -30.78
N LYS A 281 -0.03 -31.39 -31.54
CA LYS A 281 -1.32 -32.07 -31.37
C LYS A 281 -1.10 -33.58 -31.59
N GLY A 282 -0.79 -34.32 -30.53
CA GLY A 282 -0.40 -35.73 -30.64
C GLY A 282 -0.33 -36.43 -29.29
N THR A 283 -1.45 -37.05 -28.94
CA THR A 283 -1.63 -38.31 -28.18
C THR A 283 -1.11 -38.48 -26.74
N ALA A 284 -0.09 -37.77 -26.25
CA ALA A 284 0.39 -37.98 -24.86
C ALA A 284 -0.45 -37.24 -23.79
N ALA A 285 -1.03 -36.08 -24.13
CA ALA A 285 -1.75 -35.23 -23.18
C ALA A 285 -3.17 -35.75 -22.83
N GLN A 286 -3.81 -36.52 -23.72
CA GLN A 286 -5.12 -37.13 -23.45
C GLN A 286 -5.01 -38.28 -22.44
N THR A 287 -3.90 -39.02 -22.46
CA THR A 287 -3.64 -40.13 -21.53
C THR A 287 -3.43 -39.64 -20.09
N MET A 288 -2.80 -38.47 -19.91
CA MET A 288 -2.57 -37.87 -18.59
C MET A 288 -3.84 -37.22 -18.00
N MET A 289 -4.69 -36.61 -18.82
CA MET A 289 -5.99 -36.07 -18.39
C MET A 289 -6.97 -37.18 -17.95
N GLY A 290 -6.87 -38.39 -18.52
CA GLY A 290 -7.61 -39.56 -18.03
C GLY A 290 -7.20 -40.00 -16.62
N GLN A 291 -5.96 -39.74 -16.19
CA GLN A 291 -5.47 -40.09 -14.85
C GLN A 291 -5.78 -39.02 -13.79
N ILE A 292 -5.81 -37.73 -14.14
CA ILE A 292 -6.17 -36.68 -13.18
C ILE A 292 -7.68 -36.70 -12.88
N GLY A 293 -8.53 -37.09 -13.85
CA GLY A 293 -9.96 -37.29 -13.62
C GLY A 293 -10.31 -38.46 -12.68
N SER A 294 -9.36 -39.36 -12.37
CA SER A 294 -9.59 -40.50 -11.45
C SER A 294 -9.20 -40.21 -10.00
N TRP A 295 -8.64 -39.04 -9.70
CA TRP A 295 -8.32 -38.60 -8.33
C TRP A 295 -9.44 -37.72 -7.72
N GLY A 296 -10.52 -37.52 -8.47
CA GLY A 296 -11.71 -36.77 -8.07
C GLY A 296 -12.99 -37.62 -8.04
N LYS A 297 -12.86 -38.91 -7.74
CA LYS A 297 -13.96 -39.77 -7.25
C LYS A 297 -13.53 -40.45 -5.96
#